data_AF-A0A645FWZ3-F1
#
_entry.id   AF-A0A645FWZ3-F1
#
_cell.length_a   1.000
_cell.length_b   1.000
_cell.length_c   1.000
_cell.angle_alpha   90.00
_cell.angle_beta   90.00
_cell.angle_gamma   90.00
#
_symmetry.space_group_name_H-M   'P 1'
#
loop_
_entity.id
_entity.type
_entity.pdbx_description
1 polymer ?
#
loop_
_entity_poly.entity_id
_entity_poly.type
_entity_poly.pdbx_seq_one_letter_code
_entity_poly.pdbx_strand_id
1 'polypeptide(L)'
;MSGSSAIENKWIEIVPINNKMDGGEYITDIETAANIMCYAMNIHPNLIGATPGKSSGSMSGTDKRELFLIKQALMKPIVDRTLRIVKIIKAINKWDADITVSVPEYIFTTLDKAKSGKQESTTNKA
;
A
#
# COMPACT_ATOMS: atom_id res chain seq x y z
N MET A 1 34.07 38.54 56.57
CA MET A 1 34.72 37.23 56.34
C MET A 1 34.56 36.90 54.87
N SER A 2 35.65 36.94 54.12
CA SER A 2 35.69 36.70 52.67
C SER A 2 35.48 35.21 52.41
N GLY A 3 34.35 34.87 51.77
CA GLY A 3 34.08 33.51 51.31
C GLY A 3 34.98 33.21 50.13
N SER A 4 35.96 32.33 50.33
CA SER A 4 36.83 31.83 49.27
C SER A 4 36.00 30.95 48.33
N SER A 5 35.60 31.50 47.19
CA SER A 5 35.05 30.72 46.09
C SER A 5 36.18 29.90 45.48
N ALA A 6 36.20 28.60 45.74
CA ALA A 6 37.13 27.69 45.11
C ALA A 6 36.96 27.75 43.58
N ILE A 7 38.03 28.10 42.88
CA ILE A 7 38.06 28.13 41.41
C ILE A 7 38.44 26.72 40.95
N GLU A 8 37.46 25.99 40.42
CA GLU A 8 37.67 24.67 39.85
C GLU A 8 38.33 24.82 38.47
N ASN A 9 39.60 24.43 38.35
CA ASN A 9 40.33 24.44 37.08
C ASN A 9 40.23 23.06 36.41
N LYS A 10 39.39 22.94 35.38
CA LYS A 10 39.22 21.70 34.59
C LYS A 10 40.30 21.63 33.50
N TRP A 11 41.28 20.73 33.63
CA TRP A 11 42.40 20.61 32.68
C TRP A 11 42.16 19.63 31.53
N ILE A 12 41.33 18.61 31.75
CA ILE A 12 41.00 17.59 30.75
C ILE A 12 39.50 17.34 30.84
N GLU A 13 38.84 17.44 29.69
CA GLU A 13 37.43 17.11 29.55
C GLU A 13 37.28 15.92 28.60
N ILE A 14 36.77 14.81 29.11
CA ILE A 14 36.42 13.64 28.30
C ILE A 14 34.99 13.86 27.81
N VAL A 15 34.86 14.32 26.57
CA VAL A 15 33.56 14.40 25.89
C VAL A 15 33.31 13.05 25.19
N PRO A 16 32.30 12.27 25.58
CA PRO A 16 31.94 11.09 24.82
C PRO A 16 31.47 11.54 23.43
N ILE A 17 32.07 10.98 22.38
CA ILE A 17 31.56 11.16 21.01
C ILE A 17 30.18 10.50 20.97
N ASN A 18 29.14 11.32 20.88
CA ASN A 18 27.77 10.84 20.89
C ASN A 18 27.48 10.16 19.54
N ASN A 19 27.79 8.87 19.44
CA ASN A 19 27.56 8.05 18.25
C ASN A 19 26.14 7.43 18.26
N LYS A 20 25.19 8.09 18.93
CA LYS A 20 23.79 7.70 18.88
C LYS A 20 23.27 8.12 17.52
N MET A 21 23.04 7.16 16.64
CA MET A 21 22.11 7.36 15.53
C MET A 21 20.78 7.74 16.16
N ASP A 22 20.36 8.99 16.03
CA ASP A 22 19.02 9.39 16.45
C ASP A 22 18.04 8.59 15.59
N GLY A 23 17.37 7.62 16.23
CA GLY A 23 16.46 6.70 15.57
C GLY A 23 15.30 7.47 14.96
N GLY A 24 15.42 7.81 13.68
CA GLY A 24 14.44 8.64 12.99
C GLY A 24 14.96 9.34 11.74
N GLU A 25 16.27 9.54 11.61
CA GLU A 25 16.85 10.30 10.49
C GLU A 25 16.53 9.69 9.12
N TYR A 26 16.56 8.36 9.01
CA TYR A 26 16.25 7.66 7.76
C TYR A 26 14.75 7.44 7.49
N ILE A 27 13.86 7.80 8.43
CA ILE A 27 12.43 7.52 8.26
C ILE A 27 11.88 8.27 7.06
N THR A 28 12.26 9.53 6.88
CA THR A 28 11.80 10.36 5.75
C THR A 28 12.31 9.85 4.41
N ASP A 29 13.55 9.34 4.37
CA ASP A 29 14.15 8.79 3.16
C ASP A 29 13.50 7.46 2.76
N ILE A 30 13.22 6.60 3.75
CA ILE A 30 12.52 5.33 3.56
C ILE A 30 11.09 5.60 3.07
N GLU A 31 10.37 6.57 3.66
CA GLU A 31 9.02 6.97 3.21
C GLU A 31 9.03 7.46 1.76
N THR A 32 10.03 8.25 1.39
CA THR A 32 10.20 8.75 0.02
C THR A 32 10.49 7.61 -0.95
N ALA A 33 11.40 6.70 -0.60
CA ALA A 33 11.71 5.51 -1.40
C ALA A 33 10.48 4.61 -1.59
N ALA A 34 9.69 4.41 -0.52
CA ALA A 34 8.47 3.62 -0.56
C ALA A 34 7.41 4.20 -1.52
N ASN A 35 7.25 5.53 -1.54
CA ASN A 35 6.37 6.19 -2.51
C ASN A 35 6.86 6.03 -3.94
N ILE A 36 8.16 6.21 -4.20
CA ILE A 36 8.74 6.04 -5.54
C ILE A 36 8.46 4.61 -6.05
N MET A 37 8.62 3.60 -5.19
CA MET A 37 8.28 2.22 -5.53
C MET A 37 6.78 2.05 -5.81
N CYS A 38 5.89 2.65 -5.01
CA CYS A 38 4.45 2.61 -5.23
C CYS A 38 4.06 3.22 -6.60
N TYR A 39 4.67 4.35 -6.96
CA TYR A 39 4.46 4.98 -8.27
C TYR A 39 4.95 4.07 -9.41
N ALA A 40 6.12 3.46 -9.27
CA ALA A 40 6.65 2.52 -10.26
C ALA A 40 5.72 1.30 -10.45
N MET A 41 5.14 0.78 -9.37
CA MET A 41 4.21 -0.35 -9.40
C MET A 41 2.77 0.05 -9.81
N ASN A 42 2.52 1.34 -10.05
CA ASN A 42 1.19 1.87 -10.33
C ASN A 42 0.18 1.57 -9.21
N ILE A 43 0.63 1.54 -7.95
CA ILE A 43 -0.22 1.28 -6.77
C ILE A 43 -0.31 2.56 -5.95
N HIS A 44 -1.53 2.92 -5.53
CA HIS A 44 -1.71 4.06 -4.64
C HIS A 44 -1.11 3.76 -3.25
N PRO A 45 -0.26 4.63 -2.67
CA PRO A 45 0.42 4.37 -1.37
C PRO A 45 -0.54 4.01 -0.22
N ASN A 46 -1.72 4.65 -0.16
CA ASN A 46 -2.77 4.35 0.82
C ASN A 46 -3.32 2.91 0.76
N LEU A 47 -3.14 2.18 -0.34
CA LEU A 47 -3.52 0.76 -0.44
C LEU A 47 -2.47 -0.16 0.18
N ILE A 48 -1.19 0.24 0.16
CA ILE A 48 -0.06 -0.55 0.68
C ILE A 48 0.31 -0.18 2.13
N GLY A 49 -0.09 1.01 2.58
CA GLY A 49 0.28 1.54 3.90
C GLY A 49 1.62 2.28 3.94
N ALA A 50 2.18 2.61 2.78
CA ALA A 50 3.41 3.40 2.64
C ALA A 50 3.11 4.91 2.59
N THR A 51 2.27 5.39 3.49
CA THR A 51 1.86 6.80 3.52
C THR A 51 2.82 7.62 4.39
N PRO A 52 3.54 8.62 3.84
CA PRO A 52 4.47 9.42 4.62
C PRO A 52 3.78 10.23 5.72
N GLY A 53 4.47 10.36 6.85
CA GLY A 53 4.11 11.29 7.91
C GLY A 53 2.88 10.93 8.76
N LYS A 54 2.55 11.85 9.69
CA LYS A 54 1.45 11.70 10.66
C LYS A 54 0.04 11.67 10.03
N SER A 55 -0.09 12.03 8.75
CA SER A 55 -1.35 11.98 7.99
C SER A 55 -1.62 10.61 7.34
N SER A 56 -0.81 9.60 7.67
CA SER A 56 -0.94 8.20 7.24
C SER A 56 -2.35 7.58 7.46
N GLY A 57 -3.21 8.23 8.25
CA GLY A 57 -4.61 7.84 8.47
C GLY A 57 -5.70 8.73 7.85
N SER A 58 -5.41 9.79 7.09
CA SER A 58 -6.42 10.82 6.75
C SER A 58 -7.42 10.45 5.62
N MET A 59 -7.48 9.19 5.21
CA MET A 59 -8.30 8.76 4.09
C MET A 59 -9.41 7.82 4.57
N SER A 60 -10.67 8.18 4.30
CA SER A 60 -11.83 7.42 4.76
C SER A 60 -11.83 6.01 4.14
N GLY A 61 -12.48 5.06 4.81
CA GLY A 61 -12.67 3.72 4.26
C GLY A 61 -13.38 3.73 2.90
N THR A 62 -14.19 4.76 2.63
CA THR A 62 -14.81 4.95 1.32
C THR A 62 -13.81 5.34 0.24
N ASP A 63 -12.92 6.27 0.50
CA ASP A 63 -11.92 6.67 -0.49
C ASP A 63 -10.94 5.53 -0.79
N LYS A 64 -10.60 4.72 0.23
CA LYS A 64 -9.79 3.50 0.05
C LYS A 64 -10.48 2.47 -0.84
N ARG A 65 -11.80 2.34 -0.73
CA ARG A 65 -12.61 1.47 -1.61
C ARG A 65 -12.58 1.98 -3.05
N GLU A 66 -12.77 3.28 -3.28
CA GLU A 66 -12.73 3.86 -4.62
C GLU A 66 -11.34 3.68 -5.27
N LEU A 67 -10.27 3.90 -4.50
CA LEU A 67 -8.90 3.64 -4.98
C LEU A 67 -8.68 2.17 -5.36
N PHE A 68 -9.22 1.23 -4.59
CA PHE A 68 -9.15 -0.20 -4.92
C PHE A 68 -9.91 -0.50 -6.22
N LEU A 69 -11.12 0.03 -6.39
CA LEU A 69 -11.93 -0.15 -7.60
C LEU A 69 -11.23 0.38 -8.85
N ILE A 70 -10.63 1.58 -8.76
CA ILE A 70 -9.83 2.15 -9.85
C ILE A 70 -8.65 1.23 -10.20
N LYS A 71 -7.91 0.74 -9.20
CA LYS A 71 -6.80 -0.19 -9.44
C LYS A 71 -7.28 -1.48 -10.08
N GLN A 72 -8.40 -2.04 -9.62
CA GLN A 72 -9.00 -3.24 -10.22
C GLN A 72 -9.37 -3.02 -11.69
N ALA A 73 -9.97 -1.87 -12.01
CA ALA A 73 -10.29 -1.49 -13.39
C ALA A 73 -9.02 -1.38 -14.27
N LEU A 74 -7.95 -0.78 -13.76
CA LEU A 74 -6.66 -0.68 -14.46
C LEU A 74 -5.99 -2.04 -14.70
N MET A 75 -6.28 -3.05 -13.86
CA MET A 75 -5.74 -4.40 -14.01
C MET A 75 -6.45 -5.22 -15.10
N LYS A 76 -7.57 -4.74 -15.66
CA LYS A 76 -8.35 -5.48 -16.67
C LYS A 76 -7.56 -6.00 -17.86
N PRO A 77 -6.71 -5.20 -18.52
CA PRO A 77 -5.94 -5.68 -19.66
C PRO A 77 -4.97 -6.81 -19.30
N ILE A 78 -4.44 -6.81 -18.06
CA ILE A 78 -3.53 -7.84 -17.56
C ILE A 78 -4.30 -9.13 -17.31
N VAL A 79 -5.48 -9.04 -16.68
CA VAL A 79 -6.37 -10.18 -16.46
C VAL A 79 -6.80 -10.79 -17.80
N ASP A 80 -7.25 -9.99 -18.75
CA ASP A 80 -7.67 -10.45 -20.07
C ASP A 80 -6.54 -11.12 -20.85
N ARG A 81 -5.33 -10.56 -20.78
CA ARG A 81 -4.13 -11.17 -21.37
C ARG A 81 -3.80 -12.50 -20.73
N THR A 82 -3.93 -12.62 -19.41
CA THR A 82 -3.67 -13.86 -18.67
C THR A 82 -4.71 -14.92 -19.03
N LEU A 83 -5.98 -14.54 -19.13
CA LEU A 83 -7.07 -15.42 -19.53
C LEU A 83 -6.98 -15.86 -21.00
N ARG A 84 -6.17 -15.20 -21.84
CA ARG A 84 -5.98 -15.59 -23.25
C ARG A 84 -5.51 -17.03 -23.40
N ILE A 85 -4.63 -17.51 -22.50
CA ILE A 85 -4.12 -18.89 -22.55
C ILE A 85 -5.28 -19.87 -22.38
N VAL A 86 -6.16 -19.63 -21.41
CA VAL A 86 -7.33 -20.48 -21.17
C VAL A 86 -8.32 -20.42 -22.33
N LYS A 87 -8.51 -19.23 -22.93
CA LYS A 87 -9.33 -19.06 -24.14
C LYS A 87 -8.78 -19.86 -25.33
N ILE A 88 -7.46 -19.96 -25.49
CA ILE A 88 -6.82 -20.79 -26.54
C ILE A 88 -7.04 -22.28 -26.25
N ILE A 89 -6.85 -22.72 -25.01
CA ILE A 89 -7.10 -24.11 -24.59
C ILE A 89 -8.56 -24.49 -24.87
N LYS A 90 -9.50 -23.59 -24.55
CA LYS A 90 -10.93 -23.76 -24.86
C LYS A 90 -11.15 -24.01 -26.36
N ALA A 91 -10.53 -23.18 -27.21
CA ALA A 91 -10.68 -23.25 -28.66
C ALA A 91 -10.09 -24.55 -29.25
N ILE A 92 -8.94 -25.01 -28.74
CA ILE A 92 -8.30 -26.26 -29.19
C ILE A 92 -9.14 -27.47 -28.80
N ASN A 93 -9.64 -27.49 -27.56
CA ASN A 93 -10.42 -28.63 -27.04
C ASN A 93 -11.90 -28.60 -27.43
N LYS A 94 -12.35 -27.59 -28.18
CA LYS A 94 -13.75 -27.43 -28.61
C LYS A 94 -14.76 -27.51 -27.46
N TRP A 95 -14.41 -26.94 -26.32
CA TRP A 95 -15.35 -26.85 -25.19
C TRP A 95 -16.61 -26.07 -25.59
N ASP A 96 -17.73 -26.38 -24.94
CA ASP A 96 -19.02 -25.78 -25.24
C ASP A 96 -18.99 -24.24 -25.16
N ALA A 97 -19.80 -23.61 -26.02
CA ALA A 97 -19.79 -22.16 -26.20
C ALA A 97 -20.19 -21.40 -24.92
N ASP A 98 -21.05 -22.01 -24.09
CA ASP A 98 -21.56 -21.52 -22.81
C ASP A 98 -20.50 -21.48 -21.69
N ILE A 99 -19.40 -22.24 -21.81
CA ILE A 99 -18.34 -22.25 -20.81
C ILE A 99 -17.52 -20.97 -20.89
N THR A 100 -17.75 -20.02 -19.99
CA THR A 100 -16.98 -18.77 -19.90
C THR A 100 -15.97 -18.85 -18.77
N VAL A 101 -14.74 -18.38 -19.04
CA VAL A 101 -13.69 -18.25 -18.02
C VAL A 101 -13.46 -16.77 -17.77
N SER A 102 -13.78 -16.34 -16.55
CA SER A 102 -13.61 -14.98 -16.08
C SER A 102 -12.96 -14.98 -14.70
N VAL A 103 -12.28 -13.88 -14.36
CA VAL A 103 -11.87 -13.60 -12.98
C VAL A 103 -12.96 -12.71 -12.38
N PRO A 104 -13.58 -13.11 -11.26
CA PRO A 104 -14.61 -12.31 -10.64
C PRO A 104 -14.04 -11.00 -10.11
N GLU A 105 -14.82 -9.95 -10.29
CA GLU A 105 -14.52 -8.62 -9.81
C GLU A 105 -15.32 -8.32 -8.56
N TYR A 106 -14.70 -7.73 -7.55
CA TYR A 106 -15.38 -7.46 -6.28
C TYR A 106 -15.55 -5.96 -6.05
N ILE A 107 -16.76 -5.59 -5.69
CA ILE A 107 -17.12 -4.27 -5.18
C ILE A 107 -17.25 -4.42 -3.66
N PHE A 108 -16.44 -3.69 -2.91
CA PHE A 108 -16.61 -3.63 -1.46
C PHE A 108 -17.83 -2.80 -1.14
N THR A 109 -18.77 -3.36 -0.39
CA THR A 109 -19.95 -2.64 0.07
C THR A 109 -19.89 -2.46 1.57
N THR A 110 -20.60 -1.47 2.08
CA THR A 110 -20.79 -1.33 3.52
C THR A 110 -21.70 -2.46 4.04
N LEU A 111 -21.57 -2.84 5.31
CA LEU A 111 -22.26 -4.01 5.89
C LEU A 111 -23.79 -3.87 5.86
N ASP A 112 -24.31 -2.64 5.82
CA ASP A 112 -25.73 -2.34 5.62
C ASP A 112 -26.25 -2.79 4.25
N LYS A 113 -25.39 -2.85 3.23
CA LYS A 113 -25.76 -3.25 1.87
C LYS A 113 -25.54 -4.73 1.58
N ALA A 114 -24.55 -5.36 2.22
CA ALA A 114 -24.34 -6.80 2.10
C ALA A 114 -23.72 -7.37 3.39
N LYS A 115 -24.29 -8.46 3.92
CA LYS A 115 -23.78 -9.16 5.12
C LYS A 115 -22.34 -9.68 4.97
N SER A 116 -21.91 -9.94 3.73
CA SER A 116 -20.54 -10.37 3.39
C SER A 116 -19.55 -9.19 3.30
N GLY A 117 -20.03 -7.94 3.18
CA GLY A 117 -19.20 -6.76 2.95
C GLY A 117 -18.56 -6.68 1.56
N LYS A 118 -18.89 -7.62 0.66
CA LYS A 118 -18.42 -7.69 -0.72
C LYS A 118 -19.56 -8.13 -1.64
N GLN A 119 -19.61 -7.56 -2.84
CA GLN A 119 -20.53 -7.95 -3.91
C GLN A 119 -19.72 -8.19 -5.19
N GLU A 120 -20.05 -9.24 -5.94
CA GLU A 120 -19.44 -9.46 -7.26
C GLU A 120 -20.01 -8.45 -8.27
N SER A 121 -19.12 -7.77 -9.00
CA SER A 121 -19.47 -6.75 -10.00
C SER A 121 -20.13 -7.35 -11.24
N THR A 122 -19.90 -8.64 -11.49
CA THR A 122 -20.39 -9.36 -12.66
C THR A 122 -21.06 -10.64 -12.18
N THR A 123 -22.39 -10.68 -12.26
CA THR A 123 -23.08 -11.96 -12.36
C THR A 123 -22.64 -12.56 -13.69
N ASN A 124 -21.85 -13.64 -13.67
CA ASN A 124 -21.54 -14.40 -14.89
C ASN A 124 -22.86 -14.93 -15.45
N LYS A 125 -23.55 -14.14 -16.27
CA LYS A 125 -24.60 -14.62 -17.16
C LYS A 125 -23.90 -15.16 -18.39
N ALA A 126 -24.03 -16.48 -18.57
CA ALA A 126 -23.67 -17.21 -19.77
C ALA A 126 -24.29 -16.56 -21.03
#